data_AF-A0A0F9HGW4-F1
#
_entry.id   AF-A0A0F9HGW4-F1
#
_cell.length_a   1.000
_cell.length_b   1.000
_cell.length_c   1.000
_cell.angle_alpha   90.00
_cell.angle_beta   90.00
_cell.angle_gamma   90.00
#
_symmetry.space_group_name_H-M   'P 1'
#
loop_
_entity.id
_entity.type
_entity.pdbx_description
1 polymer ?
#
loop_
_entity_poly.entity_id
_entity_poly.type
_entity_poly.pdbx_seq_one_letter_code
_entity_poly.pdbx_strand_id
1 'polypeptide(L)'
;MPVMIREVSEGVRAGESEPRRWIEGIATTACLDMNGVEITEAALRASATDLLTFSTILDGHDTGRAVGRVTECFYDDTIKGIRFTGFISNVENDLWTKVREGILNKFSVSWHTMDYEYVEQPNGESKIVVHSLRLLEVSLVSVPSVPEAELTSWVERALRSAGALPDISDPPMRKDQVGHPEFSHTPPSTRKWDPVGAVQRVRAFAGGPAKQDVDWSVYRQAFAHVSGDGSRFGDYGFPHHDVVYGHLVSIRAGLDAAVSKLKVSDLSDEDKRSVAQHLVAEYRTTHGILTTRDLPTFLVDLAA
;
A
#
# COMPACT_ATOMS: atom_id res chain seq x y z
N MET A 1 6.72 12.53 5.09
CA MET A 1 5.46 13.24 4.73
C MET A 1 4.81 12.52 3.55
N PRO A 2 3.48 12.41 3.46
CA PRO A 2 2.85 11.57 2.44
C PRO A 2 2.99 12.15 1.03
N VAL A 3 3.06 11.26 0.03
CA VAL A 3 3.03 11.57 -1.40
C VAL A 3 1.58 11.87 -1.80
N MET A 4 1.17 13.13 -1.64
CA MET A 4 -0.24 13.52 -1.71
C MET A 4 -0.44 14.87 -2.38
N ILE A 5 -1.67 15.12 -2.83
CA ILE A 5 -2.15 16.43 -3.25
C ILE A 5 -2.16 17.37 -2.04
N ARG A 6 -1.57 18.56 -2.24
CA ARG A 6 -1.46 19.64 -1.25
C ARG A 6 -2.41 20.77 -1.54
N GLU A 7 -2.60 21.09 -2.82
CA GLU A 7 -3.51 22.15 -3.25
C GLU A 7 -4.26 21.71 -4.50
N VAL A 8 -5.55 22.04 -4.55
CA VAL A 8 -6.43 21.88 -5.71
C VAL A 8 -7.09 23.22 -5.95
N SER A 9 -6.93 23.77 -7.15
CA SER A 9 -7.55 25.05 -7.51
C SER A 9 -7.95 25.08 -8.97
N GLU A 10 -8.92 25.92 -9.31
CA GLU A 10 -9.34 26.17 -10.69
C GLU A 10 -9.25 27.68 -10.95
N GLY A 11 -8.54 28.07 -12.00
CA GLY A 11 -8.34 29.48 -12.29
C GLY A 11 -7.28 29.75 -13.34
N VAL A 12 -7.13 31.03 -13.65
CA VAL A 12 -6.16 31.55 -14.62
C VAL A 12 -4.91 31.99 -13.87
N ARG A 13 -3.75 31.39 -14.18
CA ARG A 13 -2.46 31.88 -13.68
C ARG A 13 -1.93 33.02 -14.55
N ALA A 14 -1.04 33.84 -13.99
CA ALA A 14 -0.43 34.96 -14.70
C ALA A 14 0.21 34.49 -16.01
N GLY A 15 -0.23 35.07 -17.14
CA GLY A 15 0.26 34.72 -18.47
C GLY A 15 -0.57 33.65 -19.21
N GLU A 16 -1.64 33.12 -18.61
CA GLU A 16 -2.56 32.20 -19.26
C GLU A 16 -3.85 32.90 -19.70
N SER A 17 -4.46 32.44 -20.80
CA SER A 17 -5.71 33.00 -21.34
C SER A 17 -6.96 32.24 -20.90
N GLU A 18 -6.81 31.01 -20.41
CA GLU A 18 -7.91 30.10 -20.09
C GLU A 18 -7.71 29.49 -18.70
N PRO A 19 -8.79 29.22 -17.95
CA PRO A 19 -8.68 28.59 -16.64
C PRO A 19 -8.19 27.15 -16.76
N ARG A 20 -7.35 26.75 -15.80
CA ARG A 20 -6.84 25.39 -15.66
C ARG A 20 -7.18 24.82 -14.30
N ARG A 21 -7.25 23.48 -14.25
CA ARG A 21 -7.45 22.67 -13.06
C ARG A 21 -6.10 22.32 -12.45
N TRP A 22 -5.63 23.16 -11.54
CA TRP A 22 -4.32 23.06 -10.93
C TRP A 22 -4.28 22.04 -9.80
N ILE A 23 -3.18 21.31 -9.75
CA ILE A 23 -2.80 20.43 -8.66
C ILE A 23 -1.37 20.72 -8.24
N GLU A 24 -1.14 20.75 -6.93
CA GLU A 24 0.18 20.73 -6.34
C GLU A 24 0.31 19.50 -5.45
N GLY A 25 1.47 18.85 -5.47
CA GLY A 25 1.67 17.67 -4.66
C GLY A 25 3.12 17.31 -4.41
N ILE A 26 3.29 16.34 -3.53
CA ILE A 26 4.56 15.64 -3.35
C ILE A 26 4.51 14.45 -4.31
N ALA A 27 5.48 14.34 -5.22
CA ALA A 27 5.57 13.25 -6.20
C ALA A 27 6.25 12.00 -5.63
N THR A 28 7.29 12.19 -4.80
CA THR A 28 8.00 11.11 -4.09
C THR A 28 8.86 11.67 -2.97
N THR A 29 9.34 10.83 -2.06
CA THR A 29 10.22 11.17 -0.93
C THR A 29 11.39 10.19 -0.83
N ALA A 30 12.50 10.63 -0.23
CA ALA A 30 13.64 9.79 0.08
C ALA A 30 13.30 8.91 1.28
N CYS A 31 12.75 7.73 1.01
CA CYS A 31 12.38 6.74 2.02
C CYS A 31 12.48 5.34 1.44
N LEU A 32 12.55 4.35 2.33
CA LEU A 32 12.35 2.95 1.97
C LEU A 32 10.89 2.75 1.55
N ASP A 33 10.67 2.32 0.32
CA ASP A 33 9.34 2.08 -0.23
C ASP A 33 8.80 0.69 0.19
N MET A 34 7.52 0.41 -0.10
CA MET A 34 6.87 -0.87 0.19
C MET A 34 7.47 -2.04 -0.62
N ASN A 35 8.27 -1.75 -1.64
CA ASN A 35 8.97 -2.74 -2.45
C ASN A 35 10.40 -3.02 -1.95
N GLY A 36 10.87 -2.29 -0.92
CA GLY A 36 12.23 -2.42 -0.41
C GLY A 36 13.27 -1.57 -1.11
N VAL A 37 12.82 -0.57 -1.86
CA VAL A 37 13.66 0.37 -2.58
C VAL A 37 13.74 1.64 -1.75
N GLU A 38 14.92 1.94 -1.24
CA GLU A 38 15.24 3.23 -0.64
C GLU A 38 15.84 4.13 -1.70
N ILE A 39 15.18 5.26 -1.99
CA ILE A 39 15.76 6.30 -2.82
C ILE A 39 16.52 7.27 -1.92
N THR A 40 17.80 7.49 -2.19
CA THR A 40 18.60 8.44 -1.42
C THR A 40 18.19 9.89 -1.69
N GLU A 41 18.38 10.79 -0.71
CA GLU A 41 18.18 12.22 -0.90
C GLU A 41 19.03 12.78 -2.06
N ALA A 42 20.26 12.27 -2.21
CA ALA A 42 21.16 12.68 -3.27
C ALA A 42 20.61 12.32 -4.67
N ALA A 43 20.07 11.10 -4.82
CA ALA A 43 19.43 10.67 -6.06
C ALA A 43 18.23 11.58 -6.41
N LEU A 44 17.34 11.84 -5.44
CA LEU A 44 16.19 12.72 -5.68
C LEU A 44 16.60 14.16 -5.99
N ARG A 45 17.59 14.70 -5.30
CA ARG A 45 18.07 16.06 -5.58
C ARG A 45 18.65 16.17 -6.99
N ALA A 46 19.36 15.13 -7.46
CA ALA A 46 19.89 15.09 -8.82
C ALA A 46 18.78 14.97 -9.89
N SER A 47 17.66 14.31 -9.56
CA SER A 47 16.51 14.14 -10.47
C SER A 47 15.44 15.25 -10.35
N ALA A 48 15.75 16.35 -9.67
CA ALA A 48 14.75 17.34 -9.24
C ALA A 48 13.93 17.98 -10.38
N THR A 49 14.48 18.00 -11.60
CA THR A 49 13.86 18.60 -12.78
C THR A 49 13.41 17.57 -13.82
N ASP A 50 13.61 16.28 -13.57
CA ASP A 50 13.39 15.23 -14.57
C ASP A 50 11.94 15.17 -15.05
N LEU A 51 10.98 15.42 -14.14
CA LEU A 51 9.56 15.45 -14.46
C LEU A 51 9.19 16.56 -15.45
N LEU A 52 10.06 17.55 -15.71
CA LEU A 52 9.83 18.54 -16.77
C LEU A 52 10.15 18.01 -18.18
N THR A 53 10.90 16.92 -18.29
CA THR A 53 11.35 16.38 -19.59
C THR A 53 10.19 15.74 -20.35
N PHE A 54 9.50 14.77 -19.73
CA PHE A 54 8.30 14.16 -20.31
C PHE A 54 7.03 14.90 -19.87
N SER A 55 7.03 15.54 -18.69
CA SER A 55 5.99 16.43 -18.18
C SER A 55 4.57 15.88 -18.10
N THR A 56 4.32 14.64 -18.50
CA THR A 56 2.96 14.07 -18.51
C THR A 56 2.55 13.62 -17.11
N ILE A 57 1.31 13.93 -16.74
CA ILE A 57 0.63 13.33 -15.59
C ILE A 57 -0.25 12.19 -16.10
N LEU A 58 -0.09 11.00 -15.52
CA LEU A 58 -0.85 9.80 -15.88
C LEU A 58 -1.93 9.45 -14.84
N ASP A 59 -2.88 8.61 -15.23
CA ASP A 59 -3.80 7.92 -14.30
C ASP A 59 -3.39 6.45 -14.17
N GLY A 60 -3.03 6.01 -12.96
CA GLY A 60 -2.66 4.63 -12.66
C GLY A 60 -1.42 4.09 -13.38
N HIS A 61 -0.42 4.94 -13.69
CA HIS A 61 0.76 4.63 -14.50
C HIS A 61 0.44 4.11 -15.93
N ASP A 62 -0.79 4.25 -16.41
CA ASP A 62 -1.17 3.84 -17.75
C ASP A 62 -0.70 4.87 -18.78
N THR A 63 0.30 4.50 -19.58
CA THR A 63 0.85 5.36 -20.66
C THR A 63 -0.17 5.75 -21.74
N GLY A 64 -1.31 5.05 -21.82
CA GLY A 64 -2.45 5.42 -22.66
C GLY A 64 -3.42 6.42 -22.03
N ARG A 65 -3.27 6.71 -20.72
CA ARG A 65 -4.15 7.59 -19.93
C ARG A 65 -3.40 8.85 -19.48
N ALA A 66 -2.97 9.67 -20.45
CA ALA A 66 -2.39 10.98 -20.18
C ALA A 66 -3.49 11.99 -19.80
N VAL A 67 -3.48 12.45 -18.55
CA VAL A 67 -4.57 13.24 -17.97
C VAL A 67 -4.17 14.67 -17.63
N GLY A 68 -2.87 14.99 -17.65
CA GLY A 68 -2.39 16.32 -17.28
C GLY A 68 -0.95 16.58 -17.62
N ARG A 69 -0.43 17.71 -17.14
CA ARG A 69 0.94 18.14 -17.38
C ARG A 69 1.57 18.81 -16.16
N VAL A 70 2.81 18.44 -15.84
CA VAL A 70 3.71 19.09 -14.88
C VAL A 70 4.27 20.37 -15.50
N THR A 71 4.20 21.46 -14.76
CA THR A 71 4.76 22.77 -15.16
C THR A 71 5.95 23.17 -14.32
N GLU A 72 6.02 22.68 -13.08
CA GLU A 72 7.09 22.98 -12.13
C GLU A 72 7.40 21.72 -11.32
N CYS A 73 8.68 21.47 -11.04
CA CYS A 73 9.09 20.48 -10.05
C CYS A 73 10.45 20.84 -9.46
N PHE A 74 10.64 20.53 -8.18
CA PHE A 74 11.89 20.78 -7.47
C PHE A 74 12.03 19.86 -6.26
N TYR A 75 13.27 19.69 -5.80
CA TYR A 75 13.54 19.04 -4.54
C TYR A 75 13.26 19.98 -3.37
N ASP A 76 12.46 19.55 -2.41
CA ASP A 76 12.17 20.28 -1.19
C ASP A 76 12.85 19.61 0.01
N ASP A 77 13.72 20.40 0.65
CA ASP A 77 14.55 20.01 1.80
C ASP A 77 13.76 19.75 3.08
N THR A 78 12.54 20.29 3.21
CA THR A 78 11.68 20.10 4.39
C THR A 78 11.03 18.72 4.35
N ILE A 79 10.58 18.30 3.17
CA ILE A 79 9.90 17.01 2.98
C ILE A 79 10.85 15.89 2.56
N LYS A 80 12.10 16.23 2.22
CA LYS A 80 13.11 15.33 1.68
C LYS A 80 12.62 14.60 0.43
N GLY A 81 12.06 15.35 -0.52
CA GLY A 81 11.35 14.76 -1.65
C GLY A 81 11.10 15.74 -2.79
N ILE A 82 10.45 15.27 -3.84
CA ILE A 82 10.09 16.08 -5.00
C ILE A 82 8.70 16.66 -4.81
N ARG A 83 8.62 17.99 -4.83
CA ARG A 83 7.36 18.71 -4.99
C ARG A 83 7.17 19.07 -6.46
N PHE A 84 5.94 19.06 -6.92
CA PHE A 84 5.60 19.49 -8.26
C PHE A 84 4.27 20.24 -8.30
N THR A 85 4.12 21.02 -9.36
CA THR A 85 2.88 21.68 -9.74
C THR A 85 2.56 21.30 -11.17
N GLY A 86 1.28 21.06 -11.44
CA GLY A 86 0.78 20.77 -12.77
C GLY A 86 -0.71 21.04 -12.89
N PHE A 87 -1.26 20.73 -14.06
CA PHE A 87 -2.68 20.85 -14.30
C PHE A 87 -3.26 19.57 -14.89
N ILE A 88 -4.50 19.28 -14.55
CA ILE A 88 -5.32 18.24 -15.16
C ILE A 88 -6.07 18.85 -16.35
N SER A 89 -6.17 18.08 -17.44
CA SER A 89 -6.86 18.52 -18.64
C SER A 89 -8.34 18.80 -18.36
N ASN A 90 -8.88 19.86 -18.97
CA ASN A 90 -10.28 20.26 -18.75
C ASN A 90 -11.29 19.22 -19.28
N VAL A 91 -10.87 18.27 -20.13
CA VAL A 91 -11.73 17.16 -20.59
C VAL A 91 -11.91 16.06 -19.54
N GLU A 92 -11.03 15.99 -18.53
CA GLU A 92 -11.01 14.94 -17.50
C GLU A 92 -11.99 15.23 -16.34
N ASN A 93 -13.29 15.35 -16.64
CA ASN A 93 -14.30 15.77 -15.67
C ASN A 93 -14.50 14.79 -14.51
N ASP A 94 -14.58 13.49 -14.80
CA ASP A 94 -14.80 12.46 -13.77
C ASP A 94 -13.58 12.33 -12.85
N LEU A 95 -12.38 12.34 -13.44
CA LEU A 95 -11.12 12.33 -12.71
C LEU A 95 -11.00 13.58 -11.82
N TRP A 96 -11.29 14.77 -12.37
CA TRP A 96 -11.26 16.01 -11.62
C TRP A 96 -12.24 16.02 -10.43
N THR A 97 -13.42 15.43 -10.62
CA THR A 97 -14.40 15.28 -9.53
C THR A 97 -13.83 14.41 -8.41
N LYS A 98 -13.25 13.24 -8.73
CA LYS A 98 -12.59 12.38 -7.74
C LYS A 98 -11.42 13.06 -7.02
N VAL A 99 -10.66 13.90 -7.73
CA VAL A 99 -9.56 14.69 -7.14
C VAL A 99 -10.10 15.73 -6.16
N ARG A 100 -11.12 16.52 -6.56
CA ARG A 100 -11.73 17.54 -5.69
C ARG A 100 -12.43 16.95 -4.48
N GLU A 101 -13.05 15.79 -4.63
CA GLU A 101 -13.70 15.04 -3.54
C GLU A 101 -12.68 14.34 -2.63
N GLY A 102 -11.38 14.36 -3.00
CA GLY A 102 -10.31 13.72 -2.22
C GLY A 102 -10.31 12.19 -2.32
N ILE A 103 -11.06 11.60 -3.25
CA ILE A 103 -11.08 10.15 -3.52
C ILE A 103 -9.76 9.71 -4.16
N LEU A 104 -9.26 10.51 -5.11
CA LEU A 104 -7.97 10.30 -5.78
C LEU A 104 -7.02 11.41 -5.37
N ASN A 105 -6.21 11.16 -4.33
CA ASN A 105 -5.47 12.20 -3.61
C ASN A 105 -3.97 11.91 -3.43
N LYS A 106 -3.45 10.83 -4.03
CA LYS A 106 -2.06 10.38 -3.92
C LYS A 106 -1.37 10.38 -5.27
N PHE A 107 -0.04 10.49 -5.22
CA PHE A 107 0.81 10.34 -6.40
C PHE A 107 1.76 9.15 -6.28
N SER A 108 2.25 8.71 -7.41
CA SER A 108 3.37 7.78 -7.53
C SER A 108 4.21 8.19 -8.75
N VAL A 109 5.45 7.71 -8.81
CA VAL A 109 6.38 7.99 -9.91
C VAL A 109 6.90 6.71 -10.49
N SER A 110 7.11 6.68 -11.80
CA SER A 110 7.98 5.70 -12.45
C SER A 110 9.38 6.30 -12.64
N TRP A 111 10.39 5.46 -12.53
CA TRP A 111 11.78 5.87 -12.73
C TRP A 111 12.58 4.80 -13.47
N HIS A 112 13.71 5.23 -14.03
CA HIS A 112 14.75 4.34 -14.53
C HIS A 112 15.96 4.42 -13.61
N THR A 113 16.26 3.31 -12.91
CA THR A 113 17.43 3.21 -12.02
C THR A 113 18.73 3.18 -12.83
N MET A 114 19.72 3.97 -12.42
CA MET A 114 21.05 4.01 -13.05
C MET A 114 22.13 3.41 -12.15
N ASP A 115 22.05 3.68 -10.84
CA ASP A 115 22.99 3.17 -9.84
C ASP A 115 22.26 2.78 -8.55
N TYR A 116 22.59 1.60 -8.04
CA TYR A 116 21.99 1.05 -6.83
C TYR A 116 22.89 -0.03 -6.20
N GLU A 117 22.66 -0.31 -4.93
CA GLU A 117 23.29 -1.41 -4.22
C GLU A 117 22.27 -2.21 -3.39
N TYR A 118 22.65 -3.43 -3.05
CA TYR A 118 21.92 -4.24 -2.07
C TYR A 118 22.55 -4.06 -0.70
N VAL A 119 21.75 -3.65 0.28
CA VAL A 119 22.19 -3.49 1.67
C VAL A 119 21.45 -4.50 2.53
N GLU A 120 22.20 -5.41 3.16
CA GLU A 120 21.64 -6.29 4.19
C GLU A 120 21.22 -5.47 5.41
N GLN A 121 20.01 -5.75 5.87
CA GLN A 121 19.39 -5.14 7.02
C GLN A 121 19.58 -6.04 8.25
N PRO A 122 19.51 -5.47 9.48
CA PRO A 122 19.67 -6.24 10.70
C PRO A 122 18.69 -7.41 10.88
N ASN A 123 17.56 -7.38 10.18
CA ASN A 123 16.55 -8.45 10.17
C ASN A 123 16.88 -9.60 9.20
N GLY A 124 18.04 -9.56 8.53
CA GLY A 124 18.48 -10.55 7.53
C GLY A 124 17.84 -10.37 6.15
N GLU A 125 17.10 -9.29 5.91
CA GLU A 125 16.56 -8.93 4.59
C GLU A 125 17.50 -7.98 3.86
N SER A 126 17.50 -7.98 2.53
CA SER A 126 18.23 -6.97 1.75
C SER A 126 17.27 -5.90 1.26
N LYS A 127 17.65 -4.62 1.39
CA LYS A 127 17.00 -3.51 0.69
C LYS A 127 17.82 -3.10 -0.53
N ILE A 128 17.17 -2.51 -1.52
CA ILE A 128 17.83 -1.83 -2.64
C ILE A 128 18.00 -0.38 -2.25
N VAL A 129 19.22 0.15 -2.25
CA VAL A 129 19.49 1.58 -2.05
C VAL A 129 19.84 2.18 -3.40
N VAL A 130 19.03 3.13 -3.87
CA VAL A 130 19.19 3.80 -5.17
C VAL A 130 19.96 5.10 -4.98
N HIS A 131 21.16 5.13 -5.57
CA HIS A 131 22.08 6.27 -5.54
C HIS A 131 21.91 7.17 -6.78
N SER A 132 21.39 6.63 -7.88
CA SER A 132 21.09 7.39 -9.09
C SER A 132 19.87 6.83 -9.83
N LEU A 133 18.97 7.72 -10.23
CA LEU A 133 17.80 7.41 -11.03
C LEU A 133 17.46 8.57 -11.96
N ARG A 134 16.57 8.30 -12.93
CA ARG A 134 15.85 9.33 -13.68
C ARG A 134 14.35 9.16 -13.49
N LEU A 135 13.66 10.20 -13.06
CA LEU A 135 12.19 10.20 -13.00
C LEU A 135 11.62 10.29 -14.41
N LEU A 136 10.57 9.51 -14.69
CA LEU A 136 9.97 9.43 -16.02
C LEU A 136 8.63 10.16 -16.07
N GLU A 137 7.77 9.88 -15.08
CA GLU A 137 6.42 10.43 -15.01
C GLU A 137 5.92 10.49 -13.56
N VAL A 138 4.83 11.22 -13.36
CA VAL A 138 4.06 11.23 -12.12
C VAL A 138 2.62 10.83 -12.44
N SER A 139 2.04 9.97 -11.60
CA SER A 139 0.70 9.46 -11.81
C SER A 139 -0.18 9.65 -10.58
N LEU A 140 -1.46 9.94 -10.82
CA LEU A 140 -2.52 9.82 -9.82
C LEU A 140 -2.79 8.33 -9.55
N VAL A 141 -2.74 7.93 -8.29
CA VAL A 141 -2.93 6.53 -7.88
C VAL A 141 -3.85 6.41 -6.67
N SER A 142 -4.51 5.28 -6.52
CA SER A 142 -5.26 4.93 -5.31
C SER A 142 -4.34 4.53 -4.15
N VAL A 143 -3.24 3.84 -4.46
CA VAL A 143 -2.27 3.32 -3.50
C VAL A 143 -0.84 3.63 -4.00
N PRO A 144 -0.06 4.46 -3.29
CA PRO A 144 1.32 4.75 -3.63
C PRO A 144 2.26 3.67 -3.09
N SER A 145 3.42 3.47 -3.74
CA SER A 145 4.45 2.54 -3.25
C SER A 145 5.26 3.10 -2.09
N VAL A 146 5.28 4.43 -1.89
CA VAL A 146 5.92 5.06 -0.74
C VAL A 146 5.04 4.80 0.51
N PRO A 147 5.54 4.09 1.54
CA PRO A 147 4.71 3.63 2.65
C PRO A 147 4.12 4.81 3.41
N GLU A 148 2.80 4.78 3.52
CA GLU A 148 2.03 5.67 4.38
C GLU A 148 2.22 5.29 5.85
N ALA A 149 3.41 5.52 6.42
CA ALA A 149 3.58 5.46 7.87
C ALA A 149 2.85 6.61 8.62
N GLU A 150 1.87 7.28 7.99
CA GLU A 150 1.10 8.36 8.60
C GLU A 150 -0.38 8.46 8.18
N LEU A 151 -1.00 7.46 7.53
CA LEU A 151 -2.45 7.52 7.28
C LEU A 151 -3.28 7.52 8.59
N THR A 152 -2.81 6.77 9.60
CA THR A 152 -3.42 6.72 10.94
C THR A 152 -3.31 8.06 11.67
N SER A 153 -2.15 8.70 11.62
CA SER A 153 -1.87 9.94 12.34
C SER A 153 -2.66 11.14 11.81
N TRP A 154 -3.01 11.18 10.52
CA TRP A 154 -3.77 12.30 9.95
C TRP A 154 -5.28 12.15 10.18
N VAL A 155 -5.85 10.93 10.09
CA VAL A 155 -7.25 10.69 10.47
C VAL A 155 -7.43 10.98 11.96
N GLU A 156 -6.51 10.53 12.82
CA GLU A 156 -6.53 10.86 14.25
C GLU A 156 -6.36 12.36 14.51
N ARG A 157 -5.43 13.04 13.83
CA ARG A 157 -5.24 14.50 13.97
C ARG A 157 -6.45 15.29 13.45
N ALA A 158 -7.04 14.91 12.33
CA ALA A 158 -8.22 15.56 11.75
C ALA A 158 -9.46 15.35 12.64
N LEU A 159 -9.69 14.15 13.18
CA LEU A 159 -10.79 13.86 14.09
C LEU A 159 -10.64 14.55 15.45
N ARG A 160 -9.40 14.68 15.97
CA ARG A 160 -9.09 15.46 17.18
C ARG A 160 -9.25 16.96 16.95
N SER A 161 -8.82 17.48 15.80
CA SER A 161 -8.97 18.90 15.43
C SER A 161 -10.42 19.30 15.21
N ALA A 162 -11.26 18.35 14.78
CA ALA A 162 -12.69 18.54 14.57
C ALA A 162 -13.55 18.31 15.83
N GLY A 163 -12.93 17.96 16.98
CA GLY A 163 -13.65 17.69 18.23
C GLY A 163 -14.60 16.48 18.18
N ALA A 164 -14.40 15.57 17.20
CA ALA A 164 -15.35 14.51 16.88
C ALA A 164 -15.13 13.20 17.65
N LEU A 165 -14.15 13.15 18.56
CA LEU A 165 -13.93 12.03 19.47
C LEU A 165 -13.98 12.53 20.93
N PRO A 166 -14.83 11.94 21.80
CA PRO A 166 -14.74 12.20 23.23
C PRO A 166 -13.43 11.63 23.78
N ASP A 167 -12.92 12.23 24.85
CA ASP A 167 -11.88 11.61 25.68
C ASP A 167 -12.50 10.42 26.39
N ILE A 168 -12.19 9.20 25.93
CA ILE A 168 -12.74 7.97 26.51
C ILE A 168 -11.58 7.09 26.98
N SER A 169 -11.36 7.12 28.29
CA SER A 169 -10.80 6.01 29.06
C SER A 169 -11.57 4.72 28.74
N ASP A 170 -10.86 3.68 28.32
CA ASP A 170 -11.38 2.38 27.88
C ASP A 170 -12.67 1.88 28.55
N PRO A 171 -13.70 1.52 27.76
CA PRO A 171 -14.73 0.58 28.16
C PRO A 171 -14.71 -0.70 27.29
N PRO A 172 -15.23 -1.82 27.83
CA PRO A 172 -15.07 -3.14 27.22
C PRO A 172 -16.02 -3.33 26.04
N MET A 173 -15.51 -3.79 24.89
CA MET A 173 -16.34 -4.09 23.72
C MET A 173 -16.96 -5.49 23.72
N ARG A 174 -18.21 -5.53 23.25
CA ARG A 174 -19.13 -6.67 23.11
C ARG A 174 -18.77 -7.59 21.93
N LYS A 175 -19.34 -8.81 21.94
CA LYS A 175 -18.94 -10.01 21.19
C LYS A 175 -19.58 -10.19 19.81
N ASP A 176 -20.21 -9.17 19.24
CA ASP A 176 -21.21 -9.40 18.21
C ASP A 176 -21.22 -8.27 17.17
N GLN A 177 -20.21 -8.29 16.30
CA GLN A 177 -20.23 -7.88 14.88
C GLN A 177 -18.83 -8.11 14.28
N VAL A 178 -18.67 -9.21 13.54
CA VAL A 178 -17.44 -9.52 12.80
C VAL A 178 -17.48 -8.73 11.49
N GLY A 179 -16.90 -7.53 11.50
CA GLY A 179 -16.59 -6.77 10.29
C GLY A 179 -15.24 -7.22 9.73
N HIS A 180 -15.21 -7.56 8.44
CA HIS A 180 -13.97 -7.83 7.72
C HIS A 180 -13.11 -6.56 7.71
N PRO A 181 -11.87 -6.57 8.24
CA PRO A 181 -10.97 -5.43 8.04
C PRO A 181 -10.62 -5.34 6.55
N GLU A 182 -10.82 -4.17 5.94
CA GLU A 182 -10.32 -3.87 4.60
C GLU A 182 -8.78 -3.93 4.63
N PHE A 183 -8.20 -4.84 3.84
CA PHE A 183 -6.76 -5.05 3.78
C PHE A 183 -6.10 -4.06 2.82
N SER A 184 -5.04 -3.39 3.30
CA SER A 184 -4.18 -2.52 2.51
C SER A 184 -3.44 -3.33 1.43
N HIS A 185 -3.67 -3.00 0.16
CA HIS A 185 -3.02 -3.62 -0.99
C HIS A 185 -1.50 -3.41 -0.91
N THR A 186 -0.75 -4.46 -0.55
CA THR A 186 0.71 -4.44 -0.56
C THR A 186 1.22 -5.23 -1.76
N PRO A 187 2.21 -4.73 -2.54
CA PRO A 187 2.70 -5.43 -3.72
C PRO A 187 3.28 -6.82 -3.37
N PRO A 188 3.15 -7.81 -4.27
CA PRO A 188 3.64 -9.17 -4.02
C PRO A 188 5.17 -9.19 -3.84
N SER A 189 5.65 -9.67 -2.69
CA SER A 189 7.10 -9.86 -2.52
C SER A 189 7.59 -11.07 -3.33
N THR A 190 8.81 -10.97 -3.90
CA THR A 190 9.54 -12.09 -4.54
C THR A 190 10.25 -13.00 -3.53
N ARG A 191 10.06 -12.78 -2.21
CA ARG A 191 10.67 -13.58 -1.15
C ARG A 191 10.25 -15.05 -1.27
N LYS A 192 11.24 -15.94 -1.17
CA LYS A 192 10.98 -17.39 -1.04
C LYS A 192 10.16 -17.63 0.23
N TRP A 193 9.02 -18.31 0.08
CA TRP A 193 8.10 -18.56 1.20
C TRP A 193 8.78 -19.39 2.31
N ASP A 194 8.88 -18.78 3.49
CA ASP A 194 9.34 -19.40 4.74
C ASP A 194 8.21 -19.28 5.78
N PRO A 195 7.34 -20.29 5.91
CA PRO A 195 6.17 -20.20 6.78
C PRO A 195 6.54 -20.10 8.26
N VAL A 196 7.66 -20.68 8.69
CA VAL A 196 8.07 -20.67 10.11
C VAL A 196 8.60 -19.28 10.46
N GLY A 197 9.52 -18.75 9.64
CA GLY A 197 10.05 -17.40 9.84
C GLY A 197 8.98 -16.33 9.68
N ALA A 198 8.05 -16.47 8.73
CA ALA A 198 6.95 -15.52 8.53
C ALA A 198 6.07 -15.44 9.77
N VAL A 199 5.64 -16.58 10.33
CA VAL A 199 4.84 -16.60 11.57
C VAL A 199 5.59 -15.99 12.76
N GLN A 200 6.91 -16.20 12.86
CA GLN A 200 7.73 -15.59 13.91
C GLN A 200 7.80 -14.07 13.76
N ARG A 201 8.01 -13.56 12.53
CA ARG A 201 8.02 -12.12 12.25
C ARG A 201 6.65 -11.49 12.50
N VAL A 202 5.56 -12.10 12.02
CA VAL A 202 4.19 -11.66 12.29
C VAL A 202 3.91 -11.62 13.80
N ARG A 203 4.37 -12.62 14.55
CA ARG A 203 4.25 -12.64 16.01
C ARG A 203 4.96 -11.45 16.67
N ALA A 204 6.19 -11.15 16.25
CA ALA A 204 6.95 -10.03 16.77
C ALA A 204 6.29 -8.69 16.36
N PHE A 205 5.83 -8.58 15.13
CA PHE A 205 5.12 -7.40 14.59
C PHE A 205 3.83 -7.11 15.35
N ALA A 206 3.10 -8.16 15.76
CA ALA A 206 1.92 -8.02 16.60
C ALA A 206 2.24 -7.75 18.08
N GLY A 207 3.50 -7.52 18.49
CA GLY A 207 3.86 -7.23 19.88
C GLY A 207 4.28 -8.44 20.73
N GLY A 208 4.32 -9.65 20.15
CA GLY A 208 4.85 -10.84 20.81
C GLY A 208 6.37 -10.77 21.08
N PRO A 209 6.97 -11.80 21.73
CA PRO A 209 6.47 -13.17 21.80
C PRO A 209 5.59 -13.50 23.01
N ALA A 210 5.51 -12.61 24.01
CA ALA A 210 4.68 -12.84 25.19
C ALA A 210 3.21 -12.56 24.87
N LYS A 211 2.32 -13.51 25.18
CA LYS A 211 0.92 -13.50 24.71
C LYS A 211 0.13 -12.27 25.17
N GLN A 212 0.47 -11.73 26.33
CA GLN A 212 -0.21 -10.56 26.90
C GLN A 212 0.13 -9.26 26.15
N ASP A 213 1.23 -9.25 25.40
CA ASP A 213 1.70 -8.09 24.63
C ASP A 213 1.23 -8.17 23.16
N VAL A 214 0.60 -9.28 22.76
CA VAL A 214 0.16 -9.51 21.39
C VAL A 214 -1.15 -8.79 21.11
N ASP A 215 -1.14 -7.92 20.11
CA ASP A 215 -2.33 -7.48 19.42
C ASP A 215 -2.86 -8.61 18.51
N TRP A 216 -3.83 -9.36 19.05
CA TRP A 216 -4.46 -10.48 18.35
C TRP A 216 -5.27 -10.05 17.12
N SER A 217 -5.66 -8.78 17.02
CA SER A 217 -6.35 -8.24 15.85
C SER A 217 -5.38 -8.08 14.68
N VAL A 218 -4.15 -7.63 14.96
CA VAL A 218 -3.06 -7.56 13.98
C VAL A 218 -2.55 -8.96 13.63
N TYR A 219 -2.33 -9.82 14.63
CA TYR A 219 -1.85 -11.18 14.39
C TYR A 219 -2.79 -11.99 13.49
N ARG A 220 -4.12 -11.81 13.66
CA ARG A 220 -5.16 -12.51 12.88
C ARG A 220 -5.08 -12.26 11.39
N GLN A 221 -4.68 -11.07 10.98
CA GLN A 221 -4.66 -10.66 9.57
C GLN A 221 -3.75 -11.53 8.71
N ALA A 222 -2.74 -12.18 9.31
CA ALA A 222 -1.79 -12.99 8.58
C ALA A 222 -2.27 -14.41 8.19
N PHE A 223 -3.46 -14.80 8.66
CA PHE A 223 -3.94 -16.17 8.66
C PHE A 223 -5.34 -16.27 8.06
N ALA A 224 -5.60 -17.32 7.28
CA ALA A 224 -6.90 -17.50 6.64
C ALA A 224 -7.92 -18.22 7.55
N HIS A 225 -7.49 -18.80 8.68
CA HIS A 225 -8.36 -19.51 9.60
C HIS A 225 -7.98 -19.24 11.06
N VAL A 226 -9.00 -19.14 11.92
CA VAL A 226 -8.83 -19.12 13.37
C VAL A 226 -9.79 -20.12 14.00
N SER A 227 -9.23 -21.10 14.71
CA SER A 227 -9.97 -22.07 15.51
C SER A 227 -10.15 -21.58 16.95
N GLY A 228 -11.22 -22.01 17.63
CA GLY A 228 -11.45 -21.61 19.02
C GLY A 228 -11.66 -20.10 19.20
N ASP A 229 -11.15 -19.52 20.30
CA ASP A 229 -11.35 -18.11 20.65
C ASP A 229 -10.24 -17.17 20.13
N GLY A 230 -9.18 -17.72 19.53
CA GLY A 230 -8.05 -16.94 19.02
C GLY A 230 -7.16 -16.35 20.11
N SER A 231 -7.19 -16.86 21.35
CA SER A 231 -6.36 -16.36 22.45
C SER A 231 -4.95 -16.96 22.48
N ARG A 232 -4.61 -17.87 21.55
CA ARG A 232 -3.32 -18.56 21.52
C ARG A 232 -2.78 -18.65 20.11
N PHE A 233 -1.45 -18.62 19.96
CA PHE A 233 -0.80 -18.71 18.64
C PHE A 233 -1.19 -19.95 17.82
N GLY A 234 -1.45 -21.09 18.49
CA GLY A 234 -1.83 -22.34 17.82
C GLY A 234 -3.25 -22.34 17.26
N ASP A 235 -4.05 -21.34 17.60
CA ASP A 235 -5.42 -21.21 17.11
C ASP A 235 -5.46 -20.71 15.65
N TYR A 236 -4.34 -20.19 15.13
CA TYR A 236 -4.25 -19.53 13.83
C TYR A 236 -3.62 -20.44 12.77
N GLY A 237 -4.30 -20.58 11.63
CA GLY A 237 -3.94 -21.51 10.56
C GLY A 237 -3.82 -20.83 9.18
N PHE A 238 -3.15 -21.52 8.26
CA PHE A 238 -2.96 -21.05 6.88
C PHE A 238 -2.27 -19.67 6.80
N PRO A 239 -1.04 -19.55 7.34
CA PRO A 239 -0.27 -18.31 7.19
C PRO A 239 -0.02 -18.07 5.70
N HIS A 240 -0.27 -16.84 5.27
CA HIS A 240 -0.03 -16.41 3.88
C HIS A 240 0.51 -14.97 3.81
N HIS A 241 0.66 -14.31 4.95
CA HIS A 241 1.35 -13.04 5.06
C HIS A 241 2.74 -13.22 5.70
N ASP A 242 3.61 -12.26 5.44
CA ASP A 242 4.89 -12.07 6.10
C ASP A 242 5.05 -10.60 6.49
N VAL A 243 6.00 -10.30 7.37
CA VAL A 243 6.40 -8.92 7.64
C VAL A 243 7.55 -8.58 6.69
N VAL A 244 7.29 -7.66 5.78
CA VAL A 244 8.25 -7.19 4.79
C VAL A 244 8.33 -5.67 4.94
N TYR A 245 9.54 -5.17 5.23
CA TYR A 245 9.79 -3.74 5.51
C TYR A 245 8.89 -3.15 6.60
N GLY A 246 8.58 -3.92 7.64
CA GLY A 246 7.74 -3.48 8.76
C GLY A 246 6.25 -3.41 8.44
N HIS A 247 5.81 -3.96 7.31
CA HIS A 247 4.40 -4.06 6.93
C HIS A 247 3.97 -5.50 6.84
N LEU A 248 2.71 -5.78 7.15
CA LEU A 248 2.12 -7.09 6.92
C LEU A 248 1.75 -7.22 5.44
N VAL A 249 2.39 -8.16 4.74
CA VAL A 249 2.33 -8.30 3.28
C VAL A 249 1.88 -9.68 2.89
N SER A 250 0.84 -9.78 2.06
CA SER A 250 0.38 -11.04 1.48
C SER A 250 1.42 -11.57 0.49
N ILE A 251 1.92 -12.78 0.72
CA ILE A 251 2.97 -13.38 -0.11
C ILE A 251 2.33 -14.40 -1.05
N ARG A 252 2.55 -14.26 -2.36
CA ARG A 252 1.96 -15.13 -3.37
C ARG A 252 2.24 -16.62 -3.10
N ALA A 253 3.51 -16.95 -2.87
CA ALA A 253 3.89 -18.32 -2.54
C ALA A 253 3.30 -18.81 -1.19
N GLY A 254 2.97 -17.89 -0.28
CA GLY A 254 2.24 -18.19 0.96
C GLY A 254 0.77 -18.51 0.71
N LEU A 255 0.10 -17.76 -0.16
CA LEU A 255 -1.25 -18.10 -0.64
C LEU A 255 -1.27 -19.47 -1.30
N ASP A 256 -0.34 -19.74 -2.22
CA ASP A 256 -0.26 -21.04 -2.91
C ASP A 256 -0.01 -22.20 -1.93
N ALA A 257 0.76 -21.97 -0.87
CA ALA A 257 0.97 -22.93 0.21
C ALA A 257 -0.29 -23.12 1.08
N ALA A 258 -1.01 -22.04 1.40
CA ALA A 258 -2.28 -22.10 2.14
C ALA A 258 -3.35 -22.87 1.36
N VAL A 259 -3.47 -22.61 0.06
CA VAL A 259 -4.33 -23.34 -0.89
C VAL A 259 -3.97 -24.83 -0.90
N SER A 260 -2.69 -25.16 -1.02
CA SER A 260 -2.21 -26.55 -0.98
C SER A 260 -2.57 -27.25 0.34
N LYS A 261 -2.43 -26.55 1.47
CA LYS A 261 -2.81 -27.06 2.79
C LYS A 261 -4.32 -27.24 2.93
N LEU A 262 -5.12 -26.35 2.34
CA LEU A 262 -6.58 -26.41 2.42
C LEU A 262 -7.12 -27.70 1.79
N LYS A 263 -6.57 -28.10 0.64
CA LYS A 263 -6.93 -29.34 -0.09
C LYS A 263 -6.90 -30.60 0.78
N VAL A 264 -5.93 -30.68 1.68
CA VAL A 264 -5.68 -31.86 2.53
C VAL A 264 -6.08 -31.64 3.98
N SER A 265 -6.78 -30.54 4.28
CA SER A 265 -7.20 -30.22 5.64
C SER A 265 -8.42 -31.04 6.09
N ASP A 266 -8.46 -31.35 7.39
CA ASP A 266 -9.61 -32.01 8.05
C ASP A 266 -10.64 -30.99 8.59
N LEU A 267 -10.61 -29.76 8.09
CA LEU A 267 -11.59 -28.73 8.42
C LEU A 267 -13.00 -29.15 7.97
N SER A 268 -14.01 -28.62 8.66
CA SER A 268 -15.41 -28.75 8.23
C SER A 268 -15.63 -28.14 6.85
N ASP A 269 -16.65 -28.59 6.11
CA ASP A 269 -16.96 -28.02 4.79
C ASP A 269 -17.29 -26.52 4.85
N GLU A 270 -17.89 -26.08 5.96
CA GLU A 270 -18.17 -24.66 6.22
C GLU A 270 -16.87 -23.85 6.40
N ASP A 271 -15.96 -24.32 7.24
CA ASP A 271 -14.66 -23.69 7.45
C ASP A 271 -13.83 -23.70 6.16
N LYS A 272 -13.86 -24.81 5.41
CA LYS A 272 -13.17 -24.93 4.12
C LYS A 272 -13.66 -23.89 3.11
N ARG A 273 -14.98 -23.69 3.03
CA ARG A 273 -15.59 -22.66 2.18
C ARG A 273 -15.16 -21.25 2.62
N SER A 274 -15.21 -20.96 3.92
CA SER A 274 -14.81 -19.66 4.47
C SER A 274 -13.34 -19.34 4.16
N VAL A 275 -12.43 -20.30 4.39
CA VAL A 275 -11.01 -20.16 4.04
C VAL A 275 -10.82 -19.98 2.54
N ALA A 276 -11.54 -20.73 1.71
CA ALA A 276 -11.47 -20.60 0.25
C ALA A 276 -11.90 -19.22 -0.23
N GLN A 277 -13.00 -18.67 0.30
CA GLN A 277 -13.49 -17.33 -0.01
C GLN A 277 -12.45 -16.25 0.34
N HIS A 278 -11.83 -16.34 1.53
CA HIS A 278 -10.75 -15.45 1.94
C HIS A 278 -9.56 -15.50 0.97
N LEU A 279 -9.06 -16.70 0.65
CA LEU A 279 -7.92 -16.87 -0.24
C LEU A 279 -8.22 -16.37 -1.67
N VAL A 280 -9.42 -16.60 -2.20
CA VAL A 280 -9.85 -16.07 -3.51
C VAL A 280 -9.90 -14.55 -3.51
N ALA A 281 -10.39 -13.94 -2.44
CA ALA A 281 -10.38 -12.49 -2.29
C ALA A 281 -8.95 -11.96 -2.36
N GLU A 282 -8.02 -12.54 -1.58
CA GLU A 282 -6.60 -12.17 -1.57
C GLU A 282 -5.92 -12.28 -2.94
N TYR A 283 -6.16 -13.36 -3.69
CA TYR A 283 -5.61 -13.47 -5.06
C TYR A 283 -6.09 -12.34 -5.97
N ARG A 284 -7.35 -11.94 -5.85
CA ARG A 284 -7.97 -10.91 -6.68
C ARG A 284 -7.52 -9.51 -6.28
N THR A 285 -7.57 -9.20 -4.99
CA THR A 285 -7.33 -7.86 -4.45
C THR A 285 -5.85 -7.57 -4.38
N THR A 286 -5.04 -8.50 -3.88
CA THR A 286 -3.64 -8.24 -3.54
C THR A 286 -2.69 -8.61 -4.68
N HIS A 287 -3.01 -9.66 -5.44
CA HIS A 287 -2.16 -10.17 -6.52
C HIS A 287 -2.70 -9.89 -7.92
N GLY A 288 -3.80 -9.14 -8.05
CA GLY A 288 -4.37 -8.72 -9.33
C GLY A 288 -4.84 -9.87 -10.22
N ILE A 289 -5.08 -11.06 -9.68
CA ILE A 289 -5.60 -12.20 -10.44
C ILE A 289 -7.11 -12.09 -10.54
N LEU A 290 -7.56 -11.46 -11.62
CA LEU A 290 -8.98 -11.19 -11.83
C LEU A 290 -9.72 -12.31 -12.57
N THR A 291 -9.01 -13.16 -13.33
CA THR A 291 -9.65 -14.25 -14.08
C THR A 291 -9.70 -15.54 -13.26
N THR A 292 -10.84 -16.23 -13.30
CA THR A 292 -11.01 -17.54 -12.64
C THR A 292 -10.14 -18.63 -13.27
N ARG A 293 -9.65 -18.42 -14.50
CA ARG A 293 -8.75 -19.36 -15.19
C ARG A 293 -7.35 -19.39 -14.60
N ASP A 294 -6.94 -18.30 -13.96
CA ASP A 294 -5.62 -18.13 -13.35
C ASP A 294 -5.63 -18.51 -11.85
N LEU A 295 -6.77 -18.96 -11.33
CA LEU A 295 -6.94 -19.49 -9.98
C LEU A 295 -7.01 -21.02 -10.00
N PRO A 296 -6.57 -21.70 -8.93
CA PRO A 296 -6.78 -23.13 -8.79
C PRO A 296 -8.28 -23.48 -8.83
N THR A 297 -8.71 -24.32 -9.77
CA THR A 297 -10.14 -24.68 -9.96
C THR A 297 -10.80 -25.16 -8.67
N PHE A 298 -10.14 -26.06 -7.93
CA PHE A 298 -10.65 -26.55 -6.64
C PHE A 298 -10.97 -25.42 -5.64
N LEU A 299 -10.18 -24.33 -5.67
CA LEU A 299 -10.33 -23.24 -4.73
C LEU A 299 -11.56 -22.40 -5.09
N VAL A 300 -11.79 -22.19 -6.39
CA VAL A 300 -12.97 -21.50 -6.91
C VAL A 300 -14.23 -22.31 -6.65
N ASP A 301 -14.20 -23.62 -6.88
CA ASP A 301 -15.33 -24.52 -6.63
C ASP A 301 -15.71 -24.58 -5.15
N LEU A 302 -14.70 -24.55 -4.27
CA LEU A 302 -14.91 -24.57 -2.82
C LEU A 302 -15.42 -23.22 -2.27
N ALA A 303 -15.11 -22.11 -2.94
CA ALA A 303 -15.54 -20.76 -2.55
C ALA A 303 -16.96 -20.39 -3.01
N ALA A 304 -17.48 -21.12 -4.01
CA ALA A 304 -18.84 -20.97 -4.55
C ALA A 304 -19.92 -21.48 -3.57
#